data_AF-X0INF8-F1
#
_entry.id   AF-X0INF8-F1
#
_cell.length_a   1.000
_cell.length_b   1.000
_cell.length_c   1.000
_cell.angle_alpha   90.00
_cell.angle_beta   90.00
_cell.angle_gamma   90.00
#
_symmetry.space_group_name_H-M   'P 1'
#
loop_
_entity.id
_entity.type
_entity.pdbx_description
1 polymer ?
#
loop_
_entity_poly.entity_id
_entity_poly.type
_entity_poly.pdbx_seq_one_letter_code
_entity_poly.pdbx_strand_id
1 'polypeptide(L)'
;MVLALVLNPPSDGGGSQELPWDRQDTFPVHQVLRKDSIARARWKKDDTFWVPRADVIVSLKTPLIYASPESNVKARLFSDLVRDALEEYSYEAELSGLQYNVSLDSRGLFLDVSGYNDKLPVLLEQVVTTMRDLHVKEDRYEIFRERLTRGYSNWQLQSSYHQGGDYTNWLYIPERDL
;
A
#
# COMPACT_ATOMS: atom_id res chain seq x y z
N MET A 1 2.31 14.51 10.15
CA MET A 1 0.88 14.50 9.74
C MET A 1 0.61 13.19 9.01
N VAL A 2 -0.33 12.36 9.48
CA VAL A 2 -0.62 11.06 8.83
C VAL A 2 -2.00 11.11 8.19
N LEU A 3 -2.07 10.99 6.86
CA LEU A 3 -3.31 10.84 6.10
C LEU A 3 -3.41 9.40 5.60
N ALA A 4 -4.31 8.62 6.17
CA ALA A 4 -4.59 7.25 5.73
C ALA A 4 -5.93 7.22 4.96
N LEU A 5 -5.87 7.07 3.64
CA LEU A 5 -7.04 6.86 2.79
C LEU A 5 -7.29 5.35 2.63
N VAL A 6 -8.39 4.85 3.18
CA VAL A 6 -8.76 3.43 3.18
C VAL A 6 -10.16 3.27 2.59
N LEU A 7 -10.29 3.02 1.29
CA LEU A 7 -11.59 2.76 0.67
C LEU A 7 -12.17 1.43 1.21
N ASN A 8 -13.44 1.34 1.64
CA ASN A 8 -14.17 0.07 1.87
C ASN A 8 -15.68 0.28 2.12
N PRO A 9 -16.53 -0.73 1.80
CA PRO A 9 -17.99 -0.68 1.93
C PRO A 9 -18.48 -0.95 3.38
N PRO A 10 -19.80 -0.80 3.69
CA PRO A 10 -20.29 -0.63 5.05
C PRO A 10 -20.67 -1.96 5.72
N SER A 11 -20.53 -2.05 7.05
CA SER A 11 -21.27 -3.01 7.88
C SER A 11 -21.59 -2.41 9.25
N ASP A 12 -22.75 -2.84 9.77
CA ASP A 12 -23.59 -2.21 10.78
C ASP A 12 -23.15 -2.41 12.23
N GLY A 13 -23.74 -1.59 13.11
CA GLY A 13 -23.35 -1.37 14.50
C GLY A 13 -23.85 -2.38 15.54
N GLY A 14 -23.29 -2.24 16.74
CA GLY A 14 -23.69 -2.96 17.95
C GLY A 14 -22.81 -2.50 19.11
N GLY A 15 -23.37 -1.72 20.05
CA GLY A 15 -22.64 -1.15 21.19
C GLY A 15 -22.58 -2.10 22.39
N SER A 16 -21.60 -1.88 23.29
CA SER A 16 -21.59 -2.36 24.68
C SER A 16 -20.58 -1.57 25.53
N GLN A 17 -20.94 -1.37 26.81
CA GLN A 17 -20.41 -0.43 27.84
C GLN A 17 -18.94 -0.63 28.27
N GLU A 18 -18.25 0.47 28.59
CA GLU A 18 -16.87 0.51 29.13
C GLU A 18 -16.82 0.59 30.68
N LEU A 19 -15.85 -0.10 31.30
CA LEU A 19 -15.65 -0.26 32.77
C LEU A 19 -14.47 0.57 33.34
N PRO A 20 -14.40 0.81 34.68
CA PRO A 20 -13.71 1.96 35.30
C PRO A 20 -12.17 1.93 35.41
N TRP A 21 -11.48 0.94 34.83
CA TRP A 21 -10.00 0.91 34.75
C TRP A 21 -9.48 1.33 33.36
N ASP A 22 -10.35 1.86 32.52
CA ASP A 22 -10.03 2.26 31.14
C ASP A 22 -9.49 3.71 31.04
N ARG A 23 -8.51 4.07 31.87
CA ARG A 23 -7.59 5.15 31.48
C ARG A 23 -6.61 4.60 30.45
N GLN A 24 -7.13 4.32 29.26
CA GLN A 24 -6.34 4.51 28.06
C GLN A 24 -5.95 5.98 28.09
N ASP A 25 -4.66 6.29 28.13
CA ASP A 25 -4.21 7.53 27.50
C ASP A 25 -4.73 7.43 26.08
N THR A 26 -5.90 8.04 25.82
CA THR A 26 -6.58 7.95 24.55
C THR A 26 -5.71 8.70 23.57
N PHE A 27 -4.78 7.98 22.93
CA PHE A 27 -4.07 8.50 21.77
C PHE A 27 -5.14 9.08 20.85
N PRO A 28 -5.03 10.34 20.40
CA PRO A 28 -6.09 10.95 19.63
C PRO A 28 -6.37 10.07 18.42
N VAL A 29 -7.56 9.46 18.45
CA VAL A 29 -8.05 8.54 17.44
C VAL A 29 -8.04 9.28 16.11
N HIS A 30 -7.54 8.64 15.05
CA HIS A 30 -7.53 9.25 13.73
C HIS A 30 -8.93 9.80 13.39
N GLN A 31 -9.02 11.11 13.15
CA GLN A 31 -10.26 11.76 12.80
C GLN A 31 -10.65 11.31 11.39
N VAL A 32 -11.89 10.82 11.24
CA VAL A 32 -12.41 10.47 9.91
C VAL A 32 -12.87 11.76 9.24
N LEU A 33 -12.07 12.25 8.29
CA LEU A 33 -12.40 13.47 7.53
C LEU A 33 -13.46 13.22 6.47
N ARG A 34 -13.48 12.01 5.91
CA ARG A 34 -14.39 11.63 4.84
C ARG A 34 -14.80 10.17 5.01
N LYS A 35 -16.08 9.88 4.84
CA LYS A 35 -16.64 8.52 4.85
C LYS A 35 -17.74 8.44 3.80
N ASP A 36 -17.34 8.13 2.58
CA ASP A 36 -18.24 7.91 1.44
C ASP A 36 -18.23 6.43 1.05
N SER A 37 -19.15 6.04 0.17
CA SER A 37 -19.18 4.71 -0.45
C SER A 37 -17.89 4.40 -1.23
N ILE A 38 -17.27 5.43 -1.80
CA ILE A 38 -16.07 5.30 -2.63
C ILE A 38 -14.80 5.42 -1.79
N ALA A 39 -14.80 6.25 -0.73
CA ALA A 39 -13.57 6.57 0.00
C ALA A 39 -13.74 6.86 1.48
N ARG A 40 -12.77 6.40 2.29
CA ARG A 40 -12.62 6.80 3.69
C ARG A 40 -11.28 7.48 3.89
N ALA A 41 -11.29 8.72 4.37
CA ALA A 41 -10.09 9.48 4.70
C ALA A 41 -9.98 9.60 6.22
N ARG A 42 -8.83 9.20 6.76
CA ARG A 42 -8.48 9.33 8.17
C ARG A 42 -7.27 10.25 8.30
N TRP A 43 -7.33 11.18 9.24
CA TRP A 43 -6.27 12.15 9.45
C TRP A 43 -5.91 12.22 10.93
N LYS A 44 -4.61 12.37 11.19
CA LYS A 44 -4.07 12.67 12.51
C LYS A 44 -2.94 13.67 12.39
N LYS A 45 -3.05 14.78 13.12
CA LYS A 45 -1.95 15.73 13.31
C LYS A 45 -0.89 15.08 14.21
N ASP A 46 0.38 15.29 13.89
CA ASP A 46 1.46 14.87 14.79
C ASP A 46 1.45 15.73 16.07
N ASP A 47 1.50 15.07 17.22
CA ASP A 47 1.48 15.61 18.58
C ASP A 47 2.78 15.31 19.36
N THR A 48 3.66 14.48 18.80
CA THR A 48 4.76 13.87 19.54
C THR A 48 6.13 14.35 19.03
N PHE A 49 6.34 14.40 17.72
CA PHE A 49 7.69 14.59 17.17
C PHE A 49 7.99 16.04 16.79
N TRP A 50 6.95 16.84 16.48
CA TRP A 50 7.10 18.27 16.14
C TRP A 50 8.08 18.53 14.98
N VAL A 51 8.23 17.56 14.09
CA VAL A 51 9.06 17.62 12.88
C VAL A 51 8.16 17.97 11.68
N PRO A 52 8.63 18.75 10.69
CA PRO A 52 7.88 19.04 9.46
C PRO A 52 7.80 17.82 8.52
N ARG A 53 7.42 16.66 9.04
CA ARG A 53 7.23 15.40 8.31
C ARG A 53 5.77 14.98 8.24
N ALA A 54 5.42 14.38 7.13
CA ALA A 54 4.11 13.83 6.88
C ALA A 54 4.21 12.50 6.16
N ASP A 55 3.21 11.65 6.41
CA ASP A 55 3.06 10.33 5.81
C ASP A 55 1.66 10.26 5.21
N VAL A 56 1.58 9.85 3.95
CA VAL A 56 0.34 9.70 3.22
C VAL A 56 0.25 8.27 2.73
N ILE A 57 -0.70 7.54 3.29
CA ILE A 57 -0.94 6.14 3.00
C ILE A 57 -2.25 6.04 2.23
N VAL A 58 -2.19 5.49 1.03
CA VAL A 58 -3.34 5.25 0.15
C VAL A 58 -3.47 3.76 -0.09
N SER A 59 -4.59 3.19 0.37
CA SER A 59 -4.95 1.79 0.12
C SER A 59 -6.11 1.73 -0.88
N LEU A 60 -5.79 1.31 -2.09
CA LEU A 60 -6.72 1.09 -3.19
C LEU A 60 -7.19 -0.36 -3.14
N LYS A 61 -8.41 -0.56 -2.63
CA LYS A 61 -8.98 -1.90 -2.50
C LYS A 61 -9.72 -2.28 -3.76
N THR A 62 -9.33 -3.41 -4.33
CA THR A 62 -10.00 -3.98 -5.48
C THR A 62 -9.95 -5.50 -5.40
N PRO A 63 -11.10 -6.19 -5.50
CA PRO A 63 -11.13 -7.65 -5.49
C PRO A 63 -10.47 -8.24 -6.76
N LEU A 64 -10.36 -7.45 -7.82
CA LEU A 64 -9.84 -7.90 -9.13
C LEU A 64 -8.39 -8.36 -9.07
N ILE A 65 -7.57 -7.81 -8.17
CA ILE A 65 -6.15 -8.18 -8.06
C ILE A 65 -5.96 -9.63 -7.62
N TYR A 66 -6.87 -10.17 -6.81
CA TYR A 66 -6.76 -11.53 -6.27
C TYR A 66 -7.83 -12.49 -6.82
N ALA A 67 -8.68 -12.04 -7.73
CA ALA A 67 -9.72 -12.85 -8.35
C ALA A 67 -9.17 -14.01 -9.19
N SER A 68 -7.99 -13.85 -9.80
CA SER A 68 -7.31 -14.92 -10.52
C SER A 68 -5.78 -14.83 -10.38
N PRO A 69 -5.04 -15.96 -10.51
CA PRO A 69 -3.58 -15.95 -10.51
C PRO A 69 -3.01 -15.03 -11.60
N GLU A 70 -3.65 -15.00 -12.77
CA GLU A 70 -3.27 -14.12 -13.87
C GLU A 70 -3.40 -12.64 -13.48
N SER A 71 -4.51 -12.27 -12.84
CA SER A 71 -4.73 -10.89 -12.38
C SER A 71 -3.71 -10.48 -11.31
N ASN A 72 -3.33 -11.43 -10.45
CA ASN A 72 -2.30 -11.19 -9.44
C ASN A 72 -0.92 -10.91 -10.07
N VAL A 73 -0.53 -11.73 -11.05
CA VAL A 73 0.73 -11.54 -11.78
C VAL A 73 0.71 -10.22 -12.57
N LYS A 74 -0.40 -9.89 -13.22
CA LYS A 74 -0.58 -8.60 -13.91
C LYS A 74 -0.46 -7.41 -12.95
N ALA A 75 -1.09 -7.49 -11.78
CA ALA A 75 -0.99 -6.46 -10.76
C ALA A 75 0.45 -6.32 -10.25
N ARG A 76 1.17 -7.43 -10.10
CA ARG A 76 2.57 -7.41 -9.66
C ARG A 76 3.47 -6.75 -10.71
N LEU A 77 3.34 -7.16 -11.97
CA LEU A 77 4.00 -6.53 -13.10
C LEU A 77 3.70 -5.03 -13.16
N PHE A 78 2.44 -4.64 -12.99
CA PHE A 78 2.04 -3.24 -12.95
C PHE A 78 2.78 -2.48 -11.83
N SER A 79 2.81 -3.00 -10.60
CA SER A 79 3.52 -2.33 -9.50
C SER A 79 5.03 -2.20 -9.77
N ASP A 80 5.64 -3.23 -10.37
CA ASP A 80 7.07 -3.22 -10.69
C ASP A 80 7.38 -2.22 -11.82
N LEU A 81 6.52 -2.13 -12.84
CA LEU A 81 6.65 -1.17 -13.94
C LEU A 81 6.39 0.28 -13.51
N VAL A 82 5.45 0.51 -12.58
CA VAL A 82 5.21 1.84 -12.00
C VAL A 82 6.45 2.32 -11.26
N ARG A 83 7.05 1.45 -10.43
CA ARG A 83 8.29 1.78 -9.73
C ARG A 83 9.42 2.09 -10.69
N ASP A 84 9.52 1.32 -11.77
CA ASP A 84 10.51 1.54 -12.81
C ASP A 84 10.37 2.90 -13.50
N ALA A 85 9.13 3.28 -13.87
CA ALA A 85 8.85 4.57 -14.48
C ALA A 85 9.11 5.75 -13.52
N LEU A 86 9.02 5.50 -12.22
CA LEU A 86 9.24 6.47 -11.15
C LEU A 86 10.67 6.42 -10.59
N GLU A 87 11.57 5.58 -11.12
CA GLU A 87 12.92 5.41 -10.57
C GLU A 87 13.78 6.68 -10.73
N GLU A 88 13.63 7.39 -11.85
CA GLU A 88 14.35 8.67 -12.05
C GLU A 88 13.87 9.74 -11.05
N TYR A 89 12.56 9.81 -10.82
CA TYR A 89 11.96 10.72 -9.86
C TYR A 89 12.24 10.31 -8.40
N SER A 90 12.34 9.00 -8.12
CA SER A 90 12.61 8.46 -6.79
C SER A 90 13.97 8.95 -6.29
N TYR A 91 14.96 8.99 -7.18
CA TYR A 91 16.30 9.42 -6.85
C TYR A 91 16.36 10.88 -6.38
N GLU A 92 15.71 11.79 -7.11
CA GLU A 92 15.65 13.21 -6.72
C GLU A 92 14.81 13.44 -5.44
N ALA A 93 13.75 12.65 -5.28
CA ALA A 93 12.90 12.65 -4.10
C ALA A 93 13.69 12.21 -2.86
N GLU A 94 14.47 11.14 -2.95
CA GLU A 94 15.29 10.62 -1.87
C GLU A 94 16.36 11.64 -1.42
N LEU A 95 17.02 12.29 -2.38
CA LEU A 95 17.96 13.39 -2.09
C LEU A 95 17.27 14.57 -1.38
N SER A 96 15.98 14.79 -1.65
CA SER A 96 15.15 15.80 -0.98
C SER A 96 14.55 15.32 0.36
N GLY A 97 14.88 14.10 0.82
CA GLY A 97 14.35 13.51 2.04
C GLY A 97 12.89 13.07 1.94
N LEU A 98 12.43 12.73 0.74
CA LEU A 98 11.13 12.14 0.46
C LEU A 98 11.29 10.68 0.05
N GLN A 99 10.32 9.85 0.40
CA GLN A 99 10.31 8.44 0.05
C GLN A 99 8.91 8.07 -0.42
N TYR A 100 8.84 7.12 -1.35
CA TYR A 100 7.57 6.48 -1.71
C TYR A 100 7.74 4.97 -1.79
N ASN A 101 6.64 4.27 -1.62
CA ASN A 101 6.56 2.83 -1.85
C ASN A 101 5.23 2.50 -2.53
N VAL A 102 5.31 1.81 -3.67
CA VAL A 102 4.15 1.22 -4.35
C VAL A 102 4.28 -0.30 -4.26
N SER A 103 3.33 -0.95 -3.60
CA SER A 103 3.33 -2.39 -3.40
C SER A 103 1.92 -2.96 -3.42
N LEU A 104 1.81 -4.29 -3.53
CA LEU A 104 0.54 -4.98 -3.36
C LEU A 104 0.40 -5.42 -1.90
N ASP A 105 -0.77 -5.18 -1.32
CA ASP A 105 -1.21 -5.72 -0.04
C ASP A 105 -2.33 -6.74 -0.31
N SER A 106 -2.59 -7.61 0.66
CA SER A 106 -3.71 -8.56 0.71
C SER A 106 -5.07 -8.04 0.20
N ARG A 107 -5.32 -6.73 0.34
CA ARG A 107 -6.56 -6.04 -0.02
C ARG A 107 -6.52 -5.33 -1.39
N GLY A 108 -5.35 -5.16 -1.99
CA GLY A 108 -5.19 -4.48 -3.28
C GLY A 108 -3.87 -3.73 -3.42
N LEU A 109 -3.90 -2.54 -4.03
CA LEU A 109 -2.71 -1.73 -4.25
C LEU A 109 -2.49 -0.78 -3.08
N PHE A 110 -1.24 -0.68 -2.64
CA PHE A 110 -0.79 0.12 -1.51
C PHE A 110 0.23 1.13 -2.00
N LEU A 111 -0.03 2.40 -1.70
CA LEU A 111 0.88 3.52 -1.94
C LEU A 111 1.17 4.17 -0.59
N ASP A 112 2.43 4.35 -0.29
CA ASP A 112 2.90 5.11 0.87
C ASP A 112 3.86 6.19 0.38
N VAL A 113 3.68 7.41 0.86
CA VAL A 113 4.55 8.56 0.54
C VAL A 113 4.86 9.27 1.85
N SER A 114 6.14 9.35 2.19
CA SER A 114 6.62 9.92 3.44
C SER A 114 7.73 10.94 3.21
N GLY A 115 7.87 11.89 4.12
CA GLY A 115 8.98 12.86 4.09
C GLY A 115 8.56 14.27 4.47
N TYR A 116 9.28 15.28 3.98
CA TYR A 116 9.03 16.68 4.32
C TYR A 116 7.74 17.22 3.69
N ASN A 117 6.92 17.89 4.50
CA ASN A 117 5.58 18.32 4.11
C ASN A 117 5.55 19.28 2.90
N ASP A 118 6.59 20.08 2.68
CA ASP A 118 6.61 21.13 1.66
C ASP A 118 6.57 20.57 0.23
N LYS A 119 7.23 19.43 -0.02
CA LYS A 119 7.33 18.79 -1.34
C LYS A 119 6.52 17.50 -1.47
N LEU A 120 5.93 17.03 -0.37
CA LEU A 120 5.15 15.79 -0.35
C LEU A 120 3.95 15.80 -1.32
N PRO A 121 3.14 16.88 -1.40
CA PRO A 121 2.01 16.92 -2.32
C PRO A 121 2.44 16.80 -3.79
N VAL A 122 3.57 17.39 -4.16
CA VAL A 122 4.13 17.35 -5.52
C VAL A 122 4.55 15.93 -5.90
N LEU A 123 5.26 15.24 -4.99
CA LEU A 123 5.63 13.84 -5.20
C LEU A 123 4.40 12.94 -5.32
N LEU A 124 3.41 13.14 -4.45
CA LEU A 124 2.17 12.36 -4.49
C LEU A 124 1.41 12.54 -5.82
N GLU A 125 1.28 13.78 -6.30
CA GLU A 125 0.63 14.08 -7.57
C GLU A 125 1.36 13.42 -8.75
N GLN A 126 2.70 13.49 -8.76
CA GLN A 126 3.51 12.85 -9.78
C GLN A 126 3.31 11.33 -9.77
N VAL A 127 3.39 10.68 -8.60
CA VAL A 127 3.22 9.22 -8.47
C VAL A 127 1.84 8.80 -8.96
N VAL A 128 0.77 9.50 -8.55
CA VAL A 128 -0.60 9.19 -8.97
C VAL A 128 -0.79 9.40 -10.47
N THR A 129 -0.18 10.45 -11.03
CA THR A 129 -0.25 10.75 -12.47
C THR A 129 0.46 9.67 -13.28
N THR A 130 1.68 9.27 -12.88
CA THR A 130 2.41 8.19 -13.54
C THR A 130 1.68 6.84 -13.42
N MET A 131 1.03 6.56 -12.29
CA MET A 131 0.22 5.36 -12.13
C MET A 131 -0.99 5.34 -13.08
N ARG A 132 -1.62 6.49 -13.32
CA ARG A 132 -2.80 6.63 -14.18
C ARG A 132 -2.42 6.54 -15.67
N ASP A 133 -1.37 7.25 -16.07
CA ASP A 133 -0.98 7.45 -17.47
C ASP A 133 0.22 6.56 -17.85
N LEU A 134 0.41 5.44 -17.15
CA LEU A 134 1.54 4.54 -17.35
C LEU A 134 1.62 4.05 -18.79
N HIS A 135 2.71 4.38 -19.48
CA HIS A 135 3.01 3.87 -20.80
C HIS A 135 4.03 2.73 -20.72
N VAL A 136 3.55 1.50 -20.93
CA VAL A 136 4.39 0.30 -20.85
C VAL A 136 5.18 0.13 -22.14
N LYS A 137 6.51 0.21 -22.06
CA LYS A 137 7.42 -0.14 -23.16
C LYS A 137 7.66 -1.65 -23.17
N GLU A 138 7.57 -2.27 -24.34
CA GLU A 138 7.74 -3.72 -24.53
C GLU A 138 9.09 -4.21 -23.96
N ASP A 139 10.17 -3.47 -24.22
CA ASP A 139 11.51 -3.83 -23.74
C ASP A 139 11.59 -3.92 -22.21
N ARG A 140 10.89 -3.02 -21.50
CA ARG A 140 10.85 -3.03 -20.03
C ARG A 140 9.95 -4.16 -19.54
N TYR A 141 8.81 -4.36 -20.19
CA TYR A 141 7.88 -5.43 -19.86
C TYR A 141 8.56 -6.81 -19.89
N GLU A 142 9.32 -7.12 -20.95
CA GLU A 142 10.00 -8.42 -21.05
C GLU A 142 11.06 -8.62 -19.96
N ILE A 143 11.80 -7.57 -19.58
CA ILE A 143 12.77 -7.63 -18.47
C ILE A 143 12.05 -7.98 -17.15
N PHE A 144 10.95 -7.31 -16.83
CA PHE A 144 10.21 -7.57 -15.59
C PHE A 144 9.49 -8.92 -15.60
N ARG A 145 8.98 -9.34 -16.75
CA ARG A 145 8.42 -10.68 -16.94
C ARG A 145 9.45 -11.77 -16.69
N GLU A 146 10.64 -11.64 -17.26
CA GLU A 146 11.74 -12.57 -17.03
C GLU A 146 12.15 -12.57 -15.55
N ARG A 147 12.26 -11.39 -14.94
CA ARG A 147 12.58 -11.24 -13.52
C ARG A 147 11.58 -11.94 -12.61
N LEU A 148 10.28 -11.78 -12.87
CA LEU A 148 9.24 -12.49 -12.11
C LEU A 148 9.30 -13.99 -12.32
N THR A 149 9.50 -14.44 -13.56
CA THR A 149 9.65 -15.86 -13.87
C THR A 149 10.81 -16.49 -13.09
N ARG A 150 11.98 -15.82 -13.10
CA ARG A 150 13.14 -16.23 -12.29
C ARG A 150 12.83 -16.18 -10.79
N GLY A 151 12.08 -15.17 -10.33
CA GLY A 151 11.62 -15.07 -8.95
C GLY A 151 10.80 -16.27 -8.50
N TYR A 152 9.87 -16.73 -9.33
CA TYR A 152 9.06 -17.93 -9.06
C TYR A 152 9.91 -19.21 -9.06
N SER A 153 10.84 -19.36 -10.00
CA SER A 153 11.77 -20.50 -9.99
C SER A 153 12.66 -20.49 -8.75
N ASN A 154 13.15 -19.31 -8.36
CA ASN A 154 14.00 -19.14 -7.18
C ASN A 154 13.27 -19.39 -5.85
N TRP A 155 11.94 -19.26 -5.82
CA TRP A 155 11.15 -19.60 -4.64
C TRP A 155 11.32 -21.09 -4.26
N GLN A 156 11.44 -21.97 -5.25
CA GLN A 156 11.67 -23.41 -5.01
C GLN A 156 13.01 -23.72 -4.34
N LEU A 157 13.99 -22.82 -4.49
CA LEU A 157 15.32 -22.93 -3.90
C LEU A 157 15.43 -22.26 -2.52
N GLN A 158 14.34 -21.67 -2.01
CA GLN A 158 14.31 -21.07 -0.68
C GLN A 158 14.50 -22.13 0.41
N SER A 159 14.93 -21.69 1.60
CA SER A 159 15.09 -22.59 2.75
C SER A 159 13.76 -23.23 3.13
N SER A 160 13.82 -24.46 3.66
CA SER A 160 12.64 -25.20 4.11
C SER A 160 11.85 -24.46 5.19
N TYR A 161 12.51 -23.64 6.01
CA TYR A 161 11.86 -22.77 6.99
C TYR A 161 10.95 -21.73 6.33
N HIS A 162 11.43 -21.05 5.28
CA HIS A 162 10.60 -20.09 4.54
C HIS A 162 9.44 -20.78 3.84
N GLN A 163 9.69 -21.90 3.16
CA GLN A 163 8.64 -22.66 2.49
C GLN A 163 7.56 -23.13 3.48
N GLY A 164 7.96 -23.64 4.65
CA GLY A 164 7.03 -24.06 5.70
C GLY A 164 6.13 -22.92 6.20
N GLY A 165 6.71 -21.72 6.36
CA GLY A 165 5.95 -20.51 6.69
C GLY A 165 4.92 -20.13 5.62
N ASP A 166 5.31 -20.17 4.35
CA ASP A 166 4.42 -19.85 3.23
C ASP A 166 3.23 -20.84 3.13
N TYR A 167 3.49 -22.14 3.24
CA TYR A 167 2.43 -23.15 3.27
C TYR A 167 1.48 -22.96 4.45
N THR A 168 2.05 -22.65 5.62
CA THR A 168 1.27 -22.38 6.83
C THR A 168 0.35 -21.17 6.61
N ASN A 169 0.87 -20.10 6.02
CA ASN A 169 0.09 -18.93 5.69
C ASN A 169 -1.03 -19.26 4.68
N TRP A 170 -0.75 -20.02 3.61
CA TRP A 170 -1.77 -20.43 2.64
C TRP A 170 -2.89 -21.28 3.24
N LEU A 171 -2.60 -22.10 4.26
CA LEU A 171 -3.60 -22.88 4.97
C LEU A 171 -4.42 -22.05 5.97
N TYR A 172 -3.80 -21.06 6.62
CA TYR A 172 -4.46 -20.24 7.63
C TYR A 172 -5.20 -19.04 7.06
N ILE A 173 -4.92 -18.62 5.82
CA ILE A 173 -5.71 -17.58 5.16
C ILE A 173 -7.12 -18.16 4.96
N PRO A 174 -8.16 -17.68 5.68
CA PRO A 174 -9.53 -18.06 5.37
C PRO A 174 -9.76 -17.68 3.91
N GLU A 175 -10.44 -18.56 3.16
CA GLU A 175 -10.81 -18.35 1.76
C GLU A 175 -11.06 -16.88 1.54
N ARG A 176 -10.21 -16.24 0.73
CA ARG A 176 -10.26 -14.79 0.50
C ARG A 176 -11.61 -14.55 -0.16
N ASP A 177 -12.62 -14.27 0.67
CA ASP A 177 -14.03 -14.26 0.29
C ASP A 177 -14.17 -13.49 -1.03
N LEU A 178 -14.49 -14.25 -2.07
CA LEU A 178 -14.80 -13.78 -3.42
C LEU A 178 -16.13 -13.05 -3.41
#